data_AF-A0A1I2DY23-F1
#
_entry.id   AF-A0A1I2DY23-F1
#
_cell.length_a   1.000
_cell.length_b   1.000
_cell.length_c   1.000
_cell.angle_alpha   90.00
_cell.angle_beta   90.00
_cell.angle_gamma   90.00
#
_symmetry.space_group_name_H-M   'P 1'
#
loop_
_entity.id
_entity.type
_entity.pdbx_description
1 polymer ?
#
loop_
_entity_poly.entity_id
_entity_poly.type
_entity_poly.pdbx_seq_one_letter_code
_entity_poly.pdbx_strand_id
1 'polypeptide(L)'
;MVPMSQVERHMNLRAPSNSDLRGKLAWCRPLAVLLLTALSVSACARRLDLTPGELGRIKEKDSELKTLRVVPNKKLISIYRESSVNQSYDVTKRKITERGAYRPLERIIGKNTPGKVVATTEQNGMPVLWVSFDNECEDTACSYAFAQTELDRYTLIKVPDREKYDEPISYRRNTFKRNQLRYTKQRSLAEANEVFAVVRKSGKVLTIDLQIRKDTYRPTRSAVERAGGAD
;
A
#
# COMPACT_ATOMS: atom_id res chain seq x y z
N MET A 1 -6.66 -58.39 -36.77
CA MET A 1 -6.91 -59.51 -35.84
C MET A 1 -6.98 -58.94 -34.42
N VAL A 2 -8.10 -59.15 -33.74
CA VAL A 2 -8.36 -58.81 -32.32
C VAL A 2 -8.39 -60.15 -31.55
N PRO A 3 -7.87 -60.24 -30.31
CA PRO A 3 -8.73 -60.24 -29.10
C PRO A 3 -8.18 -59.33 -28.00
N MET A 4 -9.01 -58.51 -27.35
CA MET A 4 -9.83 -58.81 -26.14
C MET A 4 -9.03 -59.14 -24.87
N SER A 5 -9.13 -58.25 -23.88
CA SER A 5 -9.48 -58.60 -22.49
C SER A 5 -9.80 -57.32 -21.70
N GLN A 6 -11.07 -57.17 -21.35
CA GLN A 6 -11.62 -56.16 -20.45
C GLN A 6 -11.36 -56.55 -18.99
N VAL A 7 -11.17 -55.59 -18.10
CA VAL A 7 -11.80 -55.62 -16.76
C VAL A 7 -12.16 -54.20 -16.34
N GLU A 8 -13.48 -53.96 -16.23
CA GLU A 8 -14.13 -52.83 -15.57
C GLU A 8 -14.00 -52.93 -14.04
N ARG A 9 -14.06 -51.79 -13.32
CA ARG A 9 -15.09 -51.54 -12.27
C ARG A 9 -14.87 -50.23 -11.50
N HIS A 10 -15.82 -49.33 -11.72
CA HIS A 10 -16.69 -48.65 -10.75
C HIS A 10 -16.18 -47.94 -9.48
N MET A 11 -16.56 -46.65 -9.47
CA MET A 11 -16.86 -45.70 -8.38
C MET A 11 -17.54 -46.26 -7.11
N ASN A 12 -17.24 -45.65 -5.95
CA ASN A 12 -18.16 -44.84 -5.11
C ASN A 12 -17.96 -44.99 -3.58
N LEU A 13 -17.75 -43.83 -2.93
CA LEU A 13 -18.42 -43.30 -1.73
C LEU A 13 -18.99 -44.29 -0.69
N ARG A 14 -18.55 -44.19 0.58
CA ARG A 14 -19.39 -43.74 1.73
C ARG A 14 -18.65 -43.77 3.09
N ALA A 15 -19.23 -42.99 3.99
CA ALA A 15 -18.80 -42.57 5.33
C ALA A 15 -18.63 -43.69 6.37
N PRO A 16 -17.91 -43.42 7.48
CA PRO A 16 -18.01 -44.25 8.69
C PRO A 16 -19.26 -43.92 9.51
N SER A 17 -19.81 -45.00 10.03
CA SER A 17 -21.05 -45.17 10.78
C SER A 17 -20.94 -44.79 12.27
N ASN A 18 -22.08 -44.35 12.80
CA ASN A 18 -22.42 -44.24 14.23
C ASN A 18 -22.26 -45.57 14.98
N SER A 19 -21.76 -45.51 16.22
CA SER A 19 -22.47 -45.94 17.45
C SER A 19 -21.49 -45.99 18.62
N ASP A 20 -21.71 -45.22 19.69
CA ASP A 20 -22.27 -45.83 20.90
C ASP A 20 -22.60 -44.82 22.01
N LEU A 21 -23.72 -45.10 22.67
CA LEU A 21 -24.33 -44.37 23.77
C LEU A 21 -23.72 -44.79 25.12
N ARG A 22 -23.60 -43.86 26.06
CA ARG A 22 -24.28 -43.85 27.37
C ARG A 22 -23.55 -42.96 28.36
N GLY A 23 -24.30 -42.01 28.92
CA GLY A 23 -23.81 -41.09 29.92
C GLY A 23 -23.60 -41.74 31.30
N LYS A 24 -22.94 -40.98 32.17
CA LYS A 24 -23.16 -40.98 33.62
C LYS A 24 -22.78 -39.61 34.21
N LEU A 25 -23.57 -39.29 35.22
CA LEU A 25 -23.70 -38.10 36.04
C LEU A 25 -22.42 -37.48 36.66
N ALA A 26 -22.58 -36.17 36.91
CA ALA A 26 -22.32 -35.44 38.16
C ALA A 26 -20.98 -34.72 38.40
N TRP A 27 -21.17 -33.42 38.67
CA TRP A 27 -20.45 -32.57 39.62
C TRP A 27 -18.95 -32.29 39.38
N CYS A 28 -18.67 -31.10 38.85
CA CYS A 28 -17.77 -30.14 39.51
C CYS A 28 -17.88 -28.72 38.92
N ARG A 29 -18.36 -27.80 39.77
CA ARG A 29 -17.97 -26.38 39.94
C ARG A 29 -18.13 -25.36 38.79
N PRO A 30 -18.88 -24.26 39.00
CA PRO A 30 -18.97 -23.14 38.07
C PRO A 30 -17.75 -22.22 38.26
N LEU A 31 -16.67 -22.48 37.52
CA LEU A 31 -15.45 -21.65 37.51
C LEU A 31 -15.01 -21.30 36.08
N ALA A 32 -15.96 -21.28 35.14
CA ALA A 32 -15.69 -21.07 33.71
C ALA A 32 -16.43 -19.85 33.12
N VAL A 33 -16.84 -18.88 33.93
CA VAL A 33 -17.53 -17.64 33.46
C VAL A 33 -16.64 -16.39 33.58
N LEU A 34 -15.45 -16.48 34.19
CA LEU A 34 -14.55 -15.32 34.39
C LEU A 34 -13.37 -15.26 33.40
N LEU A 35 -13.48 -15.90 32.25
CA LEU A 35 -12.43 -15.95 31.22
C LEU A 35 -12.88 -15.44 29.84
N LEU A 36 -14.02 -14.75 29.76
CA LEU A 36 -14.58 -14.21 28.51
C LEU A 36 -14.59 -12.67 28.39
N THR A 37 -14.00 -11.93 29.33
CA THR A 37 -13.98 -10.45 29.30
C THR A 37 -12.60 -9.84 29.07
N ALA A 38 -11.66 -10.60 28.52
CA ALA A 38 -10.41 -10.07 27.97
C ALA A 38 -10.45 -10.09 26.43
N LEU A 39 -11.55 -9.59 25.84
CA LEU A 39 -11.48 -9.05 24.48
C LEU A 39 -10.61 -7.79 24.57
N SER A 40 -9.31 -8.02 24.48
CA SER A 40 -8.32 -7.03 24.14
C SER A 40 -8.86 -6.21 22.97
N VAL A 41 -9.33 -5.01 23.29
CA VAL A 41 -9.46 -3.92 22.32
C VAL A 41 -8.03 -3.59 21.93
N SER A 42 -7.44 -4.44 21.08
CA SER A 42 -6.25 -4.09 20.34
C SER A 42 -6.68 -2.89 19.51
N ALA A 43 -6.23 -1.71 19.94
CA ALA A 43 -6.42 -0.48 19.22
C ALA A 43 -5.60 -0.59 17.92
N CYS A 44 -6.16 -1.30 16.94
CA CYS A 44 -5.54 -1.49 15.65
C CYS A 44 -5.63 -0.16 14.91
N ALA A 45 -4.51 0.57 14.85
CA ALA A 45 -4.41 1.81 14.10
C ALA A 45 -4.95 1.60 12.67
N ARG A 46 -6.06 2.28 12.35
CA ARG A 46 -6.73 2.15 11.06
C ARG A 46 -6.02 3.02 10.03
N ARG A 47 -5.93 2.51 8.81
CA ARG A 47 -5.44 3.30 7.68
C ARG A 47 -6.57 4.15 7.12
N LEU A 48 -6.32 5.45 7.00
CA LEU A 48 -7.24 6.41 6.42
C LEU A 48 -6.55 7.14 5.28
N ASP A 49 -7.29 7.46 4.24
CA ASP A 49 -6.79 8.31 3.16
C ASP A 49 -6.44 9.69 3.73
N LEU A 50 -5.30 10.25 3.32
CA LEU A 50 -4.94 11.60 3.72
C LEU A 50 -5.75 12.58 2.86
N THR A 51 -6.77 13.18 3.46
CA THR A 51 -7.61 14.19 2.82
C THR A 51 -7.14 15.60 3.21
N PRO A 52 -7.51 16.65 2.45
CA PRO A 52 -7.20 18.02 2.80
C PRO A 52 -7.75 18.43 4.17
N GLY A 53 -8.96 17.96 4.50
CA GLY A 53 -9.58 18.21 5.81
C GLY A 53 -8.81 17.56 6.96
N GLU A 54 -8.32 16.32 6.82
CA GLU A 54 -7.46 15.71 7.84
C GLU A 54 -6.10 16.39 7.92
N LEU A 55 -5.52 16.82 6.78
CA LEU A 55 -4.27 17.56 6.77
C LEU A 55 -4.41 18.91 7.50
N GLY A 56 -5.52 19.63 7.31
CA GLY A 56 -5.82 20.88 8.03
C GLY A 56 -5.84 20.69 9.54
N ARG A 57 -6.54 19.65 10.03
CA ARG A 57 -6.57 19.28 11.46
C ARG A 57 -5.20 18.94 12.04
N ILE A 58 -4.32 18.37 11.23
CA ILE A 58 -2.95 18.06 11.65
C ILE A 58 -2.13 19.35 11.70
N LYS A 59 -2.26 20.23 10.69
CA LYS A 59 -1.55 21.52 10.63
C LYS A 59 -1.91 22.46 11.79
N GLU A 60 -3.12 22.38 12.32
CA GLU A 60 -3.51 23.10 13.55
C GLU A 60 -2.63 22.75 14.76
N LYS A 61 -2.05 21.54 14.80
CA LYS A 61 -1.20 21.07 15.90
C LYS A 61 0.29 21.03 15.54
N ASP A 62 0.60 20.77 14.28
CA ASP A 62 1.94 20.64 13.72
C ASP A 62 1.97 21.32 12.35
N SER A 63 2.19 22.63 12.36
CA SER A 63 2.16 23.49 11.17
C SER A 63 3.17 23.07 10.10
N GLU A 64 4.32 22.57 10.53
CA GLU A 64 5.42 22.12 9.68
C GLU A 64 5.33 20.64 9.29
N LEU A 65 4.33 19.90 9.79
CA LEU A 65 4.09 18.48 9.49
C LEU A 65 5.28 17.55 9.85
N LYS A 66 6.17 17.97 10.77
CA LYS A 66 7.38 17.24 11.15
C LYS A 66 7.08 15.90 11.81
N THR A 67 5.99 15.82 12.56
CA THR A 67 5.55 14.61 13.28
C THR A 67 4.74 13.67 12.40
N LEU A 68 4.14 14.19 11.33
CA LEU A 68 3.29 13.40 10.45
C LEU A 68 4.08 12.29 9.77
N ARG A 69 3.53 11.08 9.80
CA ARG A 69 4.04 9.92 9.04
C ARG A 69 2.97 9.43 8.10
N VAL A 70 3.26 9.54 6.80
CA VAL A 70 2.38 9.09 5.73
C VAL A 70 2.85 7.75 5.20
N VAL A 71 1.94 6.95 4.65
CA VAL A 71 2.24 5.65 4.04
C VAL A 71 1.52 5.55 2.70
N PRO A 72 2.10 4.89 1.68
CA PRO A 72 1.41 4.73 0.41
C PRO A 72 0.30 3.67 0.53
N ASN A 73 -0.84 3.89 -0.14
CA ASN A 73 -2.00 2.99 -0.14
C ASN A 73 -1.66 1.56 -0.65
N LYS A 74 -0.57 1.41 -1.41
CA LYS A 74 -0.06 0.19 -2.04
C LYS A 74 1.47 0.24 -2.12
N LYS A 75 2.07 -0.93 -2.40
CA LYS A 75 3.51 -1.04 -2.70
C LYS A 75 3.81 -0.30 -4.01
N LEU A 76 4.86 0.51 -4.00
CA LEU A 76 5.44 1.17 -5.18
C LEU A 76 6.79 0.52 -5.47
N ILE A 77 7.03 0.19 -6.73
CA ILE A 77 8.30 -0.37 -7.20
C ILE A 77 8.78 0.51 -8.34
N SER A 78 9.99 1.06 -8.24
CA SER A 78 10.61 1.89 -9.27
C SER A 78 11.88 1.21 -9.76
N ILE A 79 11.95 0.98 -11.06
CA ILE A 79 13.09 0.34 -11.72
C ILE A 79 13.89 1.41 -12.43
N TYR A 80 15.13 1.59 -12.02
CA TYR A 80 16.09 2.53 -12.56
C TYR A 80 17.06 1.77 -13.47
N ARG A 81 17.18 2.16 -14.73
CA ARG A 81 18.14 1.56 -15.67
C ARG A 81 19.42 2.37 -15.63
N GLU A 82 20.58 1.71 -15.64
CA GLU A 82 21.86 2.40 -15.72
C GLU A 82 21.94 3.17 -17.03
N SER A 83 22.27 4.46 -16.97
CA SER A 83 22.32 5.35 -18.13
C SER A 83 23.48 5.03 -19.06
N SER A 84 24.56 4.44 -18.52
CA SER A 84 25.71 3.96 -19.27
C SER A 84 26.08 2.56 -18.82
N VAL A 85 26.06 1.60 -19.73
CA VAL A 85 26.57 0.25 -19.49
C VAL A 85 27.98 0.16 -20.05
N ASN A 86 28.91 -0.42 -19.28
CA ASN A 86 30.22 -0.81 -19.79
C ASN A 86 30.01 -1.95 -20.81
N GLN A 87 29.83 -1.57 -22.07
CA GLN A 87 29.71 -2.48 -23.20
C GLN A 87 31.12 -2.87 -23.67
N SER A 88 31.35 -4.16 -23.85
CA SER A 88 32.47 -4.65 -24.64
C SER A 88 31.99 -4.92 -26.06
N TYR A 89 32.70 -4.35 -27.03
CA TYR A 89 32.43 -4.56 -28.45
C TYR A 89 33.44 -5.55 -29.00
N ASP A 90 32.94 -6.65 -29.56
CA ASP A 90 33.73 -7.55 -30.38
C ASP A 90 33.34 -7.34 -31.85
N VAL A 91 34.25 -6.74 -32.62
CA VAL A 91 34.03 -6.37 -34.01
C VAL A 91 34.73 -7.37 -34.91
N THR A 92 33.96 -8.25 -35.56
CA THR A 92 34.43 -9.14 -36.61
C THR A 92 34.05 -8.57 -37.99
N LYS A 93 34.78 -8.93 -39.06
CA LYS A 93 34.51 -8.50 -40.45
C LYS A 93 33.06 -8.71 -40.95
N ARG A 94 32.25 -9.53 -40.27
CA ARG A 94 30.85 -9.86 -40.63
C ARG A 94 29.81 -9.48 -39.57
N LYS A 95 30.21 -9.13 -38.34
CA LYS A 95 29.29 -8.88 -37.22
C LYS A 95 29.96 -8.09 -36.11
N ILE A 96 29.19 -7.19 -35.49
CA ILE A 96 29.52 -6.55 -34.21
C ILE A 96 28.72 -7.28 -33.12
N THR A 97 29.41 -7.79 -32.11
CA THR A 97 28.78 -8.40 -30.93
C THR A 97 28.99 -7.49 -29.73
N GLU A 98 27.89 -6.91 -29.26
CA GLU A 98 27.86 -6.12 -28.03
C GLU A 98 27.61 -7.05 -26.84
N ARG A 99 28.48 -7.02 -25.83
CA ARG A 99 28.30 -7.73 -24.56
C ARG A 99 28.30 -6.72 -23.42
N GLY A 100 27.15 -6.58 -22.78
CA GLY A 100 26.94 -5.80 -21.56
C GLY A 100 25.69 -6.32 -20.85
N ALA A 101 25.70 -6.33 -19.51
CA ALA A 101 24.55 -6.74 -18.72
C ALA A 101 24.01 -5.53 -17.97
N TYR A 102 22.82 -5.08 -18.35
CA TYR A 102 22.08 -4.06 -17.58
C TYR A 102 21.77 -4.63 -16.20
N ARG A 103 22.22 -3.95 -15.14
CA ARG A 103 21.85 -4.26 -13.75
C ARG A 103 20.94 -3.14 -13.23
N PRO A 104 19.62 -3.20 -13.51
CA PRO A 104 18.73 -2.16 -13.06
C PRO A 104 18.65 -2.15 -11.54
N LEU A 105 18.64 -0.95 -10.96
CA LEU A 105 18.37 -0.75 -9.54
C LEU A 105 16.86 -0.82 -9.31
N GLU A 106 16.41 -1.79 -8.52
CA GLU A 106 15.01 -1.89 -8.10
C GLU A 106 14.83 -1.23 -6.73
N ARG A 107 14.06 -0.13 -6.68
CA ARG A 107 13.67 0.52 -5.43
C ARG A 107 12.25 0.12 -5.06
N ILE A 108 12.08 -0.39 -3.85
CA ILE A 108 10.79 -0.86 -3.35
C ILE A 108 10.37 -0.03 -2.15
N ILE A 109 9.20 0.61 -2.26
CA ILE A 109 8.51 1.22 -1.13
C ILE A 109 7.32 0.33 -0.76
N GLY A 110 7.37 -0.24 0.44
CA GLY A 110 6.31 -1.08 0.96
C GLY A 110 5.05 -0.29 1.26
N LYS A 111 3.88 -0.95 1.23
CA LYS A 111 2.59 -0.33 1.59
C LYS A 111 2.54 0.23 3.03
N ASN A 112 3.52 -0.12 3.85
CA ASN A 112 3.60 0.21 5.28
C ASN A 112 4.87 1.01 5.60
N THR A 113 5.68 1.33 4.59
CA THR A 113 6.89 2.13 4.77
C THR A 113 6.46 3.55 5.12
N PRO A 114 6.80 4.06 6.31
CA PRO A 114 6.49 5.43 6.69
C PRO A 114 7.36 6.39 5.90
N GLY A 115 6.77 7.49 5.44
CA GLY A 115 7.44 8.63 4.85
C GLY A 115 7.26 9.87 5.71
N LYS A 116 8.25 10.76 5.66
CA LYS A 116 8.24 12.10 6.27
C LYS A 116 7.89 13.14 5.21
N VAL A 117 7.10 14.14 5.58
CA VAL A 117 6.86 15.30 4.69
C VAL A 117 8.08 16.20 4.80
N VAL A 118 8.68 16.51 3.65
CA VAL A 118 9.88 17.34 3.52
C VAL A 118 9.51 18.78 3.20
N ALA A 119 8.61 18.96 2.24
CA ALA A 119 8.16 20.28 1.81
C ALA A 119 6.70 20.22 1.35
N THR A 120 6.04 21.37 1.39
CA THR A 120 4.74 21.58 0.76
C THR A 120 4.88 22.68 -0.29
N THR A 121 4.50 22.39 -1.53
CA THR A 121 4.49 23.37 -2.62
C THR A 121 3.10 23.41 -3.26
N GLU A 122 2.93 24.16 -4.34
CA GLU A 122 1.71 24.21 -5.12
C GLU A 122 2.02 23.96 -6.59
N GLN A 123 1.15 23.23 -7.29
CA GLN A 123 1.24 22.96 -8.71
C GLN A 123 -0.15 22.99 -9.33
N ASN A 124 -0.31 23.85 -10.34
CA ASN A 124 -1.57 24.07 -11.05
C ASN A 124 -2.75 24.38 -10.11
N GLY A 125 -2.52 25.22 -9.09
CA GLY A 125 -3.55 25.60 -8.10
C GLY A 125 -3.82 24.57 -7.01
N MET A 126 -3.11 23.42 -7.01
CA MET A 126 -3.32 22.33 -6.06
C MET A 126 -2.09 22.10 -5.19
N PRO A 127 -2.23 21.84 -3.88
CA PRO A 127 -1.10 21.60 -3.00
C PRO A 127 -0.39 20.28 -3.33
N VAL A 128 0.93 20.30 -3.22
CA VAL A 128 1.82 19.16 -3.44
C VAL A 128 2.60 18.88 -2.16
N LEU A 129 2.57 17.64 -1.72
CA LEU A 129 3.37 17.14 -0.62
C LEU A 129 4.59 16.40 -1.16
N TRP A 130 5.78 16.89 -0.80
CA TRP A 130 7.04 16.22 -1.05
C TRP A 130 7.33 15.29 0.11
N VAL A 131 7.36 13.98 -0.16
CA VAL A 131 7.46 12.94 0.85
C VAL A 131 8.72 12.12 0.62
N SER A 132 9.58 12.07 1.62
CA SER A 132 10.75 11.19 1.63
C SER A 132 10.45 9.89 2.37
N PHE A 133 10.87 8.77 1.79
CA PHE A 133 10.89 7.45 2.44
C PHE A 133 12.30 7.03 2.87
N ASP A 134 13.27 7.91 2.70
CA ASP A 134 14.66 7.74 3.10
C ASP A 134 14.96 8.63 4.31
N ASN A 135 15.72 8.11 5.28
CA ASN A 135 15.99 8.82 6.52
C ASN A 135 16.81 10.10 6.28
N GLU A 136 17.79 10.03 5.37
CA GLU A 136 18.78 11.07 5.08
C GLU A 136 18.29 12.12 4.06
N CYS A 137 17.18 11.85 3.37
CA CYS A 137 16.68 12.76 2.34
C CYS A 137 15.87 13.89 2.98
N GLU A 138 16.34 15.12 2.83
CA GLU A 138 15.73 16.37 3.33
C GLU A 138 15.39 17.37 2.22
N ASP A 139 15.65 17.00 0.96
CA ASP A 139 15.41 17.85 -0.20
C ASP A 139 14.27 17.34 -1.07
N THR A 140 13.70 18.23 -1.88
CA THR A 140 12.66 17.86 -2.85
C THR A 140 13.20 16.92 -3.94
N ALA A 141 14.48 17.06 -4.32
CA ALA A 141 15.12 16.25 -5.37
C ALA A 141 15.12 14.75 -5.09
N CYS A 142 15.30 14.35 -3.83
CA CYS A 142 15.34 12.94 -3.40
C CYS A 142 13.97 12.41 -2.93
N SER A 143 12.93 13.24 -3.00
CA SER A 143 11.60 12.94 -2.46
C SER A 143 10.56 12.70 -3.55
N TYR A 144 9.44 12.09 -3.16
CA TYR A 144 8.32 11.76 -4.03
C TYR A 144 7.28 12.87 -3.92
N ALA A 145 6.82 13.41 -5.04
CA ALA A 145 5.77 14.42 -5.04
C ALA A 145 4.39 13.77 -5.13
N PHE A 146 3.49 14.22 -4.26
CA PHE A 146 2.08 13.83 -4.26
C PHE A 146 1.21 15.08 -4.35
N ALA A 147 0.49 15.26 -5.46
CA ALA A 147 -0.42 16.39 -5.65
C ALA A 147 -1.82 16.03 -5.15
N GLN A 148 -2.50 17.00 -4.54
CA GLN A 148 -3.94 16.88 -4.31
C GLN A 148 -4.67 16.84 -5.65
N THR A 149 -5.53 15.84 -5.83
CA THR A 149 -6.43 15.72 -6.98
C THR A 149 -7.84 16.17 -6.61
N GLU A 150 -8.70 16.33 -7.61
CA GLU A 150 -10.13 16.67 -7.42
C GLU A 150 -10.91 15.62 -6.60
N LEU A 151 -10.32 14.44 -6.37
CA LEU A 151 -10.88 13.40 -5.50
C LEU A 151 -10.45 13.54 -4.03
N ASP A 152 -9.89 14.68 -3.64
CA ASP A 152 -9.38 14.98 -2.30
C ASP A 152 -8.35 13.96 -1.80
N ARG A 153 -7.51 13.49 -2.74
CA ARG A 153 -6.43 12.52 -2.48
C ARG A 153 -5.10 13.09 -2.93
N TYR A 154 -4.09 12.92 -2.09
CA TYR A 154 -2.70 13.19 -2.46
C TYR A 154 -2.15 12.01 -3.26
N THR A 155 -2.00 12.21 -4.57
CA THR A 155 -1.69 11.18 -5.55
C THR A 155 -0.29 11.39 -6.14
N LEU A 156 0.46 10.30 -6.34
CA LEU A 156 1.83 10.35 -6.86
C LEU A 156 1.90 11.04 -8.23
N ILE A 157 2.72 12.08 -8.33
CA ILE A 157 2.99 12.83 -9.57
C ILE A 157 4.45 12.82 -9.98
N LYS A 158 5.40 12.63 -9.05
CA LYS A 158 6.83 12.54 -9.34
C LYS A 158 7.50 11.46 -8.52
N VAL A 159 8.38 10.72 -9.18
CA VAL A 159 9.33 9.79 -8.57
C VAL A 159 10.71 10.44 -8.68
N PRO A 160 11.54 10.43 -7.63
CA PRO A 160 12.84 11.10 -7.66
C PRO A 160 13.79 10.43 -8.65
N ASP A 161 14.58 11.25 -9.34
CA ASP A 161 15.63 10.80 -10.23
C ASP A 161 16.85 10.33 -9.43
N ARG A 162 17.72 9.56 -10.06
CA ARG A 162 18.97 9.08 -9.43
C ARG A 162 20.14 9.27 -10.37
N GLU A 163 21.24 9.75 -9.82
CA GLU A 163 22.49 9.87 -10.57
C GLU A 163 22.91 8.52 -11.17
N LYS A 164 23.41 8.54 -12.40
CA LYS A 164 23.85 7.35 -13.18
C LYS A 164 22.72 6.44 -13.65
N TYR A 165 21.47 6.85 -13.47
CA TYR A 165 20.31 6.11 -13.96
C TYR A 165 19.42 6.98 -14.84
N ASP A 166 18.75 6.33 -15.78
CA ASP A 166 17.67 6.91 -16.58
C ASP A 166 16.40 7.11 -15.75
N GLU A 167 15.41 7.77 -16.35
CA GLU A 167 14.08 7.97 -15.77
C GLU A 167 13.46 6.63 -15.30
N PRO A 168 12.94 6.57 -14.07
CA PRO A 168 12.47 5.32 -13.50
C PRO A 168 11.14 4.85 -14.09
N ILE A 169 11.07 3.56 -14.42
CA ILE A 169 9.80 2.91 -14.73
C ILE A 169 9.17 2.43 -13.42
N SER A 170 8.02 3.00 -13.08
CA SER A 170 7.34 2.71 -11.82
C SER A 170 6.15 1.76 -11.99
N TYR A 171 5.89 0.96 -10.96
CA TYR A 171 4.87 -0.08 -10.94
C TYR A 171 4.09 -0.09 -9.64
N ARG A 172 2.80 -0.39 -9.76
CA ARG A 172 1.88 -0.60 -8.65
C ARG A 172 1.85 -2.07 -8.25
N ARG A 173 2.22 -2.40 -7.01
CA ARG A 173 2.19 -3.76 -6.41
C ARG A 173 3.25 -4.75 -6.92
N ASN A 174 3.42 -4.92 -8.23
CA ASN A 174 4.44 -5.80 -8.82
C ASN A 174 4.87 -5.33 -10.21
N THR A 175 5.96 -5.89 -10.74
CA THR A 175 6.62 -5.46 -11.99
C THR A 175 5.92 -5.94 -13.28
N PHE A 176 4.71 -6.48 -13.20
CA PHE A 176 3.97 -6.87 -14.40
C PHE A 176 3.53 -5.64 -15.20
N LYS A 177 3.58 -5.72 -16.53
CA LYS A 177 3.18 -4.64 -17.46
C LYS A 177 1.80 -4.06 -17.16
N ARG A 178 0.84 -4.89 -16.75
CA ARG A 178 -0.52 -4.48 -16.35
C ARG A 178 -0.59 -3.57 -15.12
N ASN A 179 0.52 -3.41 -14.41
CA ASN A 179 0.66 -2.65 -13.19
C ASN A 179 1.68 -1.50 -13.35
N GLN A 180 2.24 -1.34 -14.55
CA GLN A 180 3.11 -0.22 -14.86
C GLN A 180 2.31 1.08 -14.74
N LEU A 181 2.84 1.99 -13.93
CA LEU A 181 2.32 3.34 -13.77
C LEU A 181 2.74 4.16 -14.99
N ARG A 182 1.80 4.93 -15.52
CA ARG A 182 2.01 5.87 -16.61
C ARG A 182 1.45 7.21 -16.20
N TYR A 183 2.04 8.27 -16.74
CA TYR A 183 1.54 9.61 -16.54
C TYR A 183 0.24 9.76 -17.33
N THR A 184 -0.86 10.05 -16.64
CA THR A 184 -2.19 10.17 -17.22
C THR A 184 -3.08 10.99 -16.30
N LYS A 185 -4.12 11.60 -16.87
CA LYS A 185 -5.21 12.18 -16.09
C LYS A 185 -6.03 11.07 -15.44
N GLN A 186 -6.49 11.31 -14.21
CA GLN A 186 -7.19 10.36 -13.37
C GLN A 186 -8.66 10.19 -13.78
N ARG A 187 -9.37 11.27 -14.08
CA ARG A 187 -10.81 11.22 -14.40
C ARG A 187 -11.19 12.00 -15.66
N SER A 188 -10.74 13.25 -15.76
CA SER A 188 -11.16 14.18 -16.82
C SER A 188 -9.96 14.73 -17.58
N LEU A 189 -10.16 15.04 -18.86
CA LEU A 189 -9.17 15.81 -19.63
C LEU A 189 -8.96 17.22 -19.04
N ALA A 190 -9.91 17.74 -18.26
CA ALA A 190 -9.82 19.03 -17.61
C ALA A 190 -9.08 19.01 -16.27
N GLU A 191 -8.68 17.84 -15.74
CA GLU A 191 -7.95 17.78 -14.49
C GLU A 191 -6.64 18.58 -14.57
N ALA A 192 -6.40 19.36 -13.52
CA ALA A 192 -5.26 20.27 -13.42
C ALA A 192 -3.91 19.55 -13.42
N ASN A 193 -3.85 18.35 -12.83
CA ASN A 193 -2.61 17.60 -12.65
C ASN A 193 -2.71 16.21 -13.28
N GLU A 194 -1.70 15.87 -14.08
CA GLU A 194 -1.47 14.50 -14.51
C GLU A 194 -0.78 13.71 -13.38
N VAL A 195 -1.16 12.44 -13.23
CA VAL A 195 -0.72 11.59 -12.12
C VAL A 195 -0.18 10.27 -12.64
N PHE A 196 0.65 9.60 -11.83
CA PHE A 196 1.05 8.23 -12.09
C PHE A 196 -0.11 7.27 -11.79
N ALA A 197 -0.67 6.67 -12.85
CA ALA A 197 -1.76 5.72 -12.73
C ALA A 197 -1.66 4.51 -13.66
N VAL A 198 -2.39 3.47 -13.29
CA VAL A 198 -2.66 2.29 -14.11
C VAL A 198 -4.09 2.37 -14.59
N VAL A 199 -4.28 2.51 -15.91
CA VAL A 199 -5.62 2.45 -16.53
C VAL A 199 -5.94 1.00 -16.90
N ARG A 200 -7.04 0.47 -16.35
CA ARG A 200 -7.54 -0.86 -16.70
C ARG A 200 -8.37 -0.80 -17.98
N LYS A 201 -8.49 -1.94 -18.66
CA LYS A 201 -9.41 -2.10 -19.80
C LYS A 201 -10.87 -1.75 -19.45
N SER A 202 -11.25 -1.86 -18.18
CA SER A 202 -12.57 -1.49 -17.67
C SER A 202 -12.76 0.03 -17.45
N GLY A 203 -11.80 0.88 -17.83
CA GLY A 203 -11.81 2.31 -17.54
C GLY A 203 -11.43 2.68 -16.09
N LYS A 204 -11.22 1.69 -15.21
CA LYS A 204 -10.82 1.95 -13.82
C LYS A 204 -9.38 2.46 -13.76
N VAL A 205 -9.21 3.64 -13.17
CA VAL A 205 -7.89 4.23 -12.92
C VAL A 205 -7.42 3.89 -11.51
N LEU A 206 -6.20 3.36 -11.41
CA LEU A 206 -5.60 2.92 -10.16
C LEU A 206 -4.30 3.66 -9.90
N THR A 207 -4.24 4.40 -8.81
CA THR A 207 -3.14 5.29 -8.44
C THR A 207 -2.39 4.79 -7.21
N ILE A 208 -1.36 5.54 -6.81
CA ILE A 208 -0.70 5.46 -5.50
C ILE A 208 -1.05 6.74 -4.74
N ASP A 209 -1.78 6.58 -3.63
CA ASP A 209 -2.24 7.70 -2.81
C ASP A 209 -1.58 7.65 -1.43
N LEU A 210 -1.49 8.79 -0.76
CA LEU A 210 -1.04 8.87 0.63
C LEU A 210 -2.17 8.51 1.61
N GLN A 211 -1.78 7.79 2.65
CA GLN A 211 -2.62 7.42 3.77
C GLN A 211 -1.90 7.72 5.08
N ILE A 212 -2.66 7.85 6.16
CA ILE A 212 -2.14 7.97 7.51
C ILE A 212 -2.61 6.77 8.33
N ARG A 213 -1.84 6.42 9.35
CA ARG A 213 -2.27 5.47 10.39
C ARG A 213 -2.82 6.28 11.54
N LYS A 214 -4.12 6.13 11.80
CA LYS A 214 -4.80 6.80 12.90
C LYS A 214 -5.18 5.76 13.93
N ASP A 215 -4.62 5.91 15.12
CA ASP A 215 -5.15 5.23 16.29
C ASP A 215 -6.18 6.13 16.97
N THR A 216 -7.33 5.57 17.32
CA THR A 216 -8.42 6.32 17.96
C THR A 216 -8.53 5.85 19.40
N TYR A 217 -7.77 6.47 20.29
CA TYR A 217 -7.89 6.24 21.72
C TYR A 217 -8.94 7.18 22.31
N ARG A 218 -10.06 6.61 22.78
CA ARG A 218 -11.14 7.34 23.48
C ARG A 218 -11.34 6.73 24.86
N PRO A 219 -10.70 7.27 25.91
CA PRO A 219 -11.01 6.85 27.26
C PRO A 219 -12.42 7.33 27.63
N THR A 220 -13.25 6.45 28.18
CA THR A 220 -14.53 6.85 28.77
C THR A 220 -14.25 7.69 30.02
N ARG A 221 -14.55 8.99 29.97
CA ARG A 221 -14.54 9.84 31.15
C ARG A 221 -15.96 9.87 31.72
N SER A 222 -16.19 9.23 32.87
CA SER A 222 -17.48 9.33 33.56
C SER A 222 -17.49 10.57 34.46
N ALA A 223 -18.36 11.53 34.14
CA ALA A 223 -18.78 12.52 35.11
C ALA A 223 -19.90 11.89 35.96
N VAL A 224 -19.71 11.86 37.29
CA VAL A 224 -20.73 11.34 38.21
C VAL A 224 -21.37 12.54 38.90
N GLU A 225 -22.62 12.81 38.56
CA GLU A 225 -23.48 13.72 39.30
C GLU A 225 -24.22 12.91 40.38
N ARG A 226 -24.14 13.33 41.63
CA ARG A 226 -24.90 12.73 42.74
C ARG A 226 -25.96 13.72 43.19
N ALA A 227 -27.23 13.35 43.05
CA ALA A 227 -28.33 14.13 43.59
C ALA A 227 -28.29 14.11 45.13
N GLY A 228 -28.41 15.29 45.76
CA GLY A 228 -28.28 15.46 47.20
C GLY A 228 -29.54 15.15 48.02
N GLY A 229 -30.67 14.81 47.38
CA GLY A 229 -31.98 14.83 48.03
C GLY A 229 -32.41 16.28 48.33
N ALA A 230 -33.71 16.56 48.28
CA ALA A 230 -34.27 17.81 48.78
C ALA A 230 -34.78 17.54 50.20
N ASP A 231 -34.25 18.29 51.18
CA ASP A 231 -34.73 18.27 52.57
C ASP A 231 -36.11 18.95 52.70
#